data_AF-Q9AJR7-F1
#
_entry.id   AF-Q9AJR7-F1
#
_cell.length_a   1.000
_cell.length_b   1.000
_cell.length_c   1.000
_cell.angle_alpha   90.00
_cell.angle_beta   90.00
_cell.angle_gamma   90.00
#
_symmetry.space_group_name_H-M   'P 1'
#
loop_
_entity.id
_entity.type
_entity.pdbx_description
1 polymer ?
#
loop_
_entity_poly.entity_id
_entity_poly.type
_entity_poly.pdbx_seq_one_letter_code
_entity_poly.pdbx_strand_id
1 'polypeptide(L)'
;MEMKPKYDPREVEAGRYEEWVKNGYFKPSEDKSKETYTIVIPPPNVTGKLHLGHAWDTTLQDIITRMKRMQGYDTLYLPGMDHAGIATQAKVEAKLNEQGITRYDLGREKFLEQAWDWKE
;
A
#
# COMPACT_ATOMS: atom_id res chain seq x y z
N MET A 1 -33.17 -5.91 9.71
CA MET A 1 -32.53 -5.36 8.50
C MET A 1 -33.55 -5.35 7.40
N GLU A 2 -33.90 -4.19 6.88
CA GLU A 2 -34.70 -4.07 5.68
C GLU A 2 -33.81 -4.43 4.48
N MET A 3 -34.11 -5.53 3.78
CA MET A 3 -33.30 -5.97 2.64
C MET A 3 -33.75 -5.22 1.39
N LYS A 4 -32.90 -4.30 0.92
CA LYS A 4 -33.10 -3.65 -0.38
C LYS A 4 -33.11 -4.72 -1.48
N PRO A 5 -33.96 -4.58 -2.51
CA PRO A 5 -34.01 -5.53 -3.62
C PRO A 5 -32.75 -5.50 -4.50
N LYS A 6 -31.91 -4.48 -4.37
CA LYS A 6 -30.61 -4.37 -5.06
C LYS A 6 -29.49 -4.22 -4.04
N TYR A 7 -28.41 -4.96 -4.25
CA TYR A 7 -27.17 -4.84 -3.49
C TYR A 7 -26.41 -3.57 -3.91
N ASP A 8 -26.00 -2.76 -2.94
CA ASP A 8 -25.07 -1.64 -3.15
C ASP A 8 -23.81 -1.88 -2.31
N PRO A 9 -22.66 -2.21 -2.93
CA PRO A 9 -21.41 -2.44 -2.19
C PRO A 9 -20.96 -1.19 -1.44
N ARG A 10 -21.28 0.02 -1.90
CA ARG A 10 -20.84 1.26 -1.26
C ARG A 10 -21.46 1.42 0.13
N GLU A 11 -22.73 1.05 0.28
CA GLU A 11 -23.41 1.08 1.59
C GLU A 11 -22.86 0.02 2.55
N VAL A 12 -22.41 -1.11 2.00
CA VAL A 12 -21.90 -2.23 2.78
C VAL A 12 -20.45 -2.01 3.19
N GLU A 13 -19.62 -1.46 2.30
CA GLU A 13 -18.19 -1.22 2.50
C GLU A 13 -17.90 0.07 3.26
N ALA A 14 -18.82 1.04 3.25
CA ALA A 14 -18.66 2.31 3.96
C ALA A 14 -18.29 2.10 5.44
N GLY A 15 -17.14 2.63 5.85
CA GLY A 15 -16.65 2.59 7.23
C GLY A 15 -16.07 1.25 7.68
N ARG A 16 -16.18 0.17 6.89
CA ARG A 16 -15.72 -1.16 7.29
C ARG A 16 -14.22 -1.25 7.44
N TYR A 17 -13.47 -0.63 6.52
CA TYR A 17 -12.02 -0.69 6.57
C TYR A 17 -11.49 0.01 7.83
N GLU A 18 -12.01 1.20 8.12
CA GLU A 18 -11.67 1.97 9.31
C GLU A 18 -12.01 1.19 10.59
N GLU A 19 -13.17 0.52 10.61
CA GLU A 19 -13.56 -0.37 11.70
C GLU A 19 -12.58 -1.53 11.88
N TRP A 20 -12.18 -2.21 10.79
CA TRP A 20 -11.23 -3.31 10.83
C TRP A 20 -9.85 -2.88 11.33
N VAL A 21 -9.38 -1.70 10.92
CA VAL A 21 -8.14 -1.10 11.41
C VAL A 21 -8.26 -0.79 12.90
N LYS A 22 -9.34 -0.10 13.31
CA LYS A 22 -9.59 0.29 14.71
C LYS A 22 -9.65 -0.92 15.64
N ASN A 23 -10.31 -1.99 15.21
CA ASN A 23 -10.44 -3.22 15.98
C ASN A 23 -9.20 -4.13 15.87
N GLY A 24 -8.18 -3.72 15.11
CA GLY A 24 -6.92 -4.46 14.99
C GLY A 24 -7.04 -5.79 14.25
N TYR A 25 -8.06 -5.98 13.41
CA TYR A 25 -8.29 -7.25 12.71
C TYR A 25 -7.17 -7.65 11.75
N PHE A 26 -6.30 -6.72 11.38
CA PHE A 26 -5.14 -7.00 10.54
C PHE A 26 -3.90 -7.43 11.33
N LYS A 27 -3.88 -7.24 12.65
CA LYS A 27 -2.71 -7.56 13.47
C LYS A 27 -2.56 -9.09 13.61
N PRO A 28 -1.32 -9.62 13.55
CA PRO A 28 -1.07 -10.99 13.95
C PRO A 28 -1.45 -11.18 15.43
N SER A 29 -1.83 -12.40 15.79
CA SER A 29 -2.19 -12.74 17.17
C SER A 29 -0.98 -12.92 18.10
N GLU A 30 0.23 -13.07 17.54
CA GLU A 30 1.48 -13.32 18.25
C GLU A 30 1.45 -14.60 19.11
N ASP A 31 0.51 -15.49 18.81
CA ASP A 31 0.32 -16.76 19.48
C ASP A 31 1.36 -17.77 19.00
N LYS A 32 2.39 -17.99 19.82
CA LYS A 32 3.50 -18.91 19.54
C LYS A 32 3.08 -20.38 19.40
N SER A 33 1.83 -20.73 19.75
CA SER A 33 1.31 -22.09 19.56
C SER A 33 0.81 -22.34 18.14
N LYS A 34 0.55 -21.29 17.35
CA LYS A 34 0.07 -21.39 15.97
C LYS A 34 1.23 -21.42 14.99
N GLU A 35 1.02 -22.12 13.88
CA GLU A 35 1.95 -22.08 12.75
C GLU A 35 1.87 -20.72 12.06
N THR A 36 3.02 -20.11 11.75
CA THR A 36 3.08 -18.79 11.14
C THR A 36 2.91 -18.85 9.63
N TYR A 37 2.18 -17.90 9.06
CA TYR A 37 2.10 -17.71 7.61
C TYR A 37 2.32 -16.24 7.24
N THR A 38 3.37 -15.95 6.49
CA THR A 38 3.76 -14.57 6.19
C THR A 38 3.81 -14.30 4.70
N ILE A 39 3.22 -13.17 4.29
CA ILE A 39 3.38 -12.59 2.94
C ILE A 39 3.92 -11.18 3.10
N VAL A 40 4.93 -10.82 2.31
CA VAL A 40 5.37 -9.44 2.12
C VAL A 40 4.73 -8.94 0.84
N ILE A 41 4.03 -7.81 0.86
CA ILE A 41 3.52 -7.23 -0.39
C ILE A 41 4.71 -6.86 -1.28
N PRO A 42 4.65 -7.06 -2.61
CA PRO A 42 5.57 -6.40 -3.50
C PRO A 42 5.35 -4.89 -3.32
N PRO A 43 6.31 -4.17 -2.72
CA PRO A 43 6.07 -2.82 -2.28
C PRO A 43 5.81 -1.92 -3.50
N PRO A 44 4.67 -1.22 -3.59
CA PRO A 44 4.43 -0.29 -4.69
C PRO A 44 5.45 0.85 -4.66
N ASN A 45 5.83 1.31 -5.85
CA ASN A 45 6.70 2.48 -6.01
C ASN A 45 6.00 3.75 -5.53
N VAL A 46 6.71 4.60 -4.77
CA VAL A 46 6.22 5.93 -4.29
C VAL A 46 5.90 6.93 -5.41
N THR A 47 6.14 6.56 -6.67
CA THR A 47 6.06 7.46 -7.81
C THR A 47 4.74 7.39 -8.58
N GLY A 48 3.88 6.40 -8.30
CA GLY A 48 2.77 6.03 -9.18
C GLY A 48 1.39 6.10 -8.54
N LYS A 49 0.38 6.39 -9.36
CA LYS A 49 -1.01 6.03 -9.03
C LYS A 49 -1.17 4.52 -9.18
N LEU A 50 -1.82 3.89 -8.21
CA LEU A 50 -2.20 2.48 -8.32
C LEU A 50 -3.12 2.27 -9.52
N HIS A 51 -3.07 1.07 -10.10
CA HIS A 51 -3.82 0.67 -11.28
C HIS A 51 -4.32 -0.78 -11.14
N LEU A 52 -5.15 -1.25 -12.07
CA LEU A 52 -5.79 -2.58 -12.01
C LEU A 52 -4.81 -3.74 -11.76
N GLY A 53 -3.59 -3.70 -12.31
CA GLY A 53 -2.55 -4.68 -11.99
C GLY A 53 -2.20 -4.77 -10.49
N HIS A 54 -2.13 -3.64 -9.78
CA HIS A 54 -1.92 -3.62 -8.33
C HIS A 54 -3.11 -4.20 -7.58
N ALA A 55 -4.34 -3.91 -8.05
CA ALA A 55 -5.55 -4.46 -7.46
C ALA A 55 -5.60 -5.99 -7.61
N TRP A 56 -5.23 -6.52 -8.77
CA TRP A 56 -5.16 -7.96 -9.00
C TRP A 56 -4.12 -8.62 -8.08
N ASP A 57 -2.89 -8.10 -8.04
CA ASP A 57 -1.82 -8.65 -7.22
C ASP A 57 -2.18 -8.68 -5.73
N THR A 58 -2.64 -7.56 -5.19
CA THR A 58 -3.03 -7.45 -3.78
C THR A 58 -4.25 -8.30 -3.41
N THR A 59 -5.22 -8.45 -4.33
CA THR A 59 -6.41 -9.29 -4.11
C THR A 59 -6.02 -10.76 -3.92
N LEU A 60 -5.09 -11.29 -4.73
CA LEU A 60 -4.66 -12.68 -4.59
C LEU A 60 -3.98 -12.94 -3.23
N GLN A 61 -3.11 -12.03 -2.82
CA GLN A 61 -2.40 -12.11 -1.54
C GLN A 61 -3.35 -11.99 -0.34
N ASP A 62 -4.34 -11.07 -0.40
CA ASP A 62 -5.36 -10.90 0.62
C ASP A 62 -6.25 -12.15 0.77
N ILE A 63 -6.71 -12.74 -0.35
CA ILE A 63 -7.50 -13.98 -0.34
C ILE A 63 -6.74 -15.12 0.35
N ILE A 64 -5.47 -15.34 -0.03
CA ILE A 64 -4.66 -16.42 0.55
C ILE A 64 -4.40 -16.16 2.04
N THR A 65 -4.10 -14.92 2.42
CA THR A 65 -3.89 -14.54 3.83
C THR A 65 -5.14 -14.81 4.66
N ARG A 66 -6.32 -14.40 4.19
CA ARG A 66 -7.60 -14.65 4.88
C ARG A 66 -7.88 -16.14 5.02
N MET A 67 -7.70 -16.90 3.94
CA MET A 67 -7.86 -18.35 3.96
C MET A 67 -6.93 -19.00 4.98
N LYS A 68 -5.65 -18.62 5.02
CA LYS A 68 -4.67 -19.14 5.99
C LYS A 68 -5.04 -18.78 7.43
N ARG A 69 -5.50 -17.56 7.67
CA ARG A 69 -6.00 -17.15 8.99
C ARG A 69 -7.18 -18.00 9.43
N MET A 70 -8.12 -18.28 8.52
CA MET A 70 -9.27 -19.16 8.79
C MET A 70 -8.88 -20.62 9.02
N GLN A 71 -7.76 -21.08 8.46
CA GLN A 71 -7.18 -22.40 8.70
C GLN A 71 -6.43 -22.51 10.04
N GLY A 72 -6.36 -21.43 10.82
CA GLY A 72 -5.73 -21.43 12.15
C GLY A 72 -4.28 -20.94 12.19
N TYR A 73 -3.73 -20.49 11.06
CA TYR A 73 -2.37 -19.91 11.02
C TYR A 73 -2.33 -18.53 11.69
N ASP A 74 -1.21 -18.21 12.33
CA ASP A 74 -0.91 -16.84 12.72
C ASP A 74 -0.33 -16.07 11.53
N THR A 75 -1.17 -15.23 10.92
CA THR A 75 -0.85 -14.62 9.63
C THR A 75 -0.26 -13.22 9.78
N LEU A 76 0.85 -12.95 9.09
CA LEU A 76 1.39 -11.60 8.90
C LEU A 76 1.34 -11.23 7.42
N TYR A 77 0.53 -10.23 7.09
CA TYR A 77 0.54 -9.61 5.77
C TYR A 77 1.24 -8.25 5.87
N LEU A 78 2.52 -8.21 5.51
CA LEU A 78 3.40 -7.07 5.79
C LEU A 78 3.30 -6.03 4.65
N PRO A 79 2.76 -4.82 4.92
CA PRO A 79 2.79 -3.73 3.95
C PRO A 79 4.15 -3.05 3.90
N GLY A 80 4.45 -2.39 2.77
CA GLY A 80 5.65 -1.60 2.55
C GLY A 80 5.53 -0.70 1.33
N MET A 81 6.47 0.23 1.15
CA MET A 81 6.57 1.06 -0.05
C MET A 81 8.02 1.05 -0.55
N ASP A 82 8.19 1.08 -1.86
CA ASP A 82 9.51 1.14 -2.49
C ASP A 82 9.83 2.59 -2.88
N HIS A 83 10.96 3.09 -2.37
CA HIS A 83 11.54 4.37 -2.73
C HIS A 83 11.81 4.55 -4.22
N ALA A 84 11.86 3.47 -5.01
CA ALA A 84 11.88 3.49 -6.46
C ALA A 84 12.96 4.42 -7.07
N GLY A 85 14.17 4.41 -6.49
CA GLY A 85 15.25 5.40 -6.68
C GLY A 85 15.28 6.14 -8.04
N ILE A 86 15.63 5.44 -9.13
CA ILE A 86 15.76 6.07 -10.47
C ILE A 86 14.42 6.59 -10.99
N ALA A 87 13.31 5.87 -10.74
CA ALA A 87 11.99 6.30 -11.17
C ALA A 87 11.53 7.55 -10.42
N THR A 88 11.83 7.65 -9.11
CA THR A 88 11.54 8.82 -8.28
C THR A 88 12.35 10.01 -8.75
N GLN A 89 13.64 9.80 -8.96
CA GLN A 89 14.53 10.81 -9.50
C GLN A 89 14.02 11.34 -10.85
N ALA A 90 13.65 10.47 -11.78
CA ALA A 90 13.14 10.88 -13.10
C ALA A 90 11.86 11.72 -13.02
N LYS A 91 10.94 11.41 -12.08
CA LYS A 91 9.72 12.20 -11.88
C LYS A 91 10.00 13.57 -11.25
N VAL A 92 10.88 13.62 -10.26
CA VAL A 92 11.30 14.88 -9.62
C VAL A 92 12.01 15.76 -10.65
N GLU A 93 12.92 15.21 -11.44
CA GLU A 93 13.60 15.93 -12.53
C GLU A 93 12.61 16.45 -13.59
N ALA A 94 11.60 15.66 -13.98
CA ALA A 94 10.57 16.10 -14.92
C ALA A 94 9.78 17.31 -14.39
N LYS A 95 9.38 17.30 -13.11
CA LYS A 95 8.68 18.43 -12.46
C LYS A 95 9.56 19.67 -12.34
N LEU A 96 10.85 19.51 -12.01
CA LEU A 96 11.79 20.63 -11.95
C LEU A 96 11.98 21.26 -13.34
N ASN A 97 12.05 20.43 -14.38
CA ASN A 97 12.16 20.91 -15.76
C ASN A 97 10.92 21.72 -16.19
N GLU A 98 9.72 21.41 -15.70
CA GLU A 98 8.52 22.24 -15.93
C GLU A 98 8.66 23.66 -15.34
N GLN A 99 9.47 23.81 -14.29
CA GLN A 99 9.82 25.09 -13.67
C GLN A 99 11.05 25.74 -14.30
N GLY A 100 11.64 25.11 -15.32
CA GLY A 100 12.88 25.56 -15.97
C GLY A 100 14.14 25.36 -15.13
N ILE A 101 14.08 24.54 -14.08
CA ILE A 101 15.19 24.27 -13.17
C ILE A 101 15.72 22.87 -13.44
N THR A 102 17.04 22.71 -13.54
CA THR A 102 17.67 21.40 -13.64
C THR A 102 18.21 20.95 -12.30
N ARG A 103 18.41 19.64 -12.12
CA ARG A 103 19.08 19.09 -10.92
C ARG A 103 20.47 19.68 -10.67
N TYR A 104 21.14 20.12 -11.73
CA TYR A 104 22.49 20.69 -11.65
C TYR A 104 22.48 22.10 -11.07
N ASP A 105 21.37 22.83 -11.24
CA ASP A 105 21.18 24.17 -10.67
C ASP A 105 20.95 24.14 -9.15
N LEU A 106 20.40 23.04 -8.64
CA LEU A 106 20.07 22.86 -7.21
C LEU A 106 21.25 22.30 -6.40
N GLY A 107 22.07 21.43 -6.99
CA GLY A 107 23.04 20.62 -6.26
C GLY A 107 22.38 19.49 -5.44
N ARG A 108 23.21 18.59 -4.89
CA ARG A 108 22.74 17.34 -4.27
C ARG A 108 21.79 17.54 -3.08
N GLU A 109 22.11 18.46 -2.18
CA GLU A 109 21.36 18.63 -0.92
C GLU A 109 19.93 19.12 -1.18
N LYS A 110 19.80 20.21 -1.96
CA LYS A 110 18.47 20.75 -2.34
C LYS A 110 17.68 19.78 -3.22
N PHE A 111 18.36 19.00 -4.08
CA PHE A 111 17.68 17.96 -4.84
C PHE A 111 17.11 16.86 -3.93
N LEU A 112 17.85 16.47 -2.88
CA LEU A 112 17.36 15.48 -1.91
C LEU A 112 16.15 15.99 -1.13
N GLU A 113 16.13 17.27 -0.74
CA GLU A 113 14.95 17.89 -0.10
C GLU A 113 13.73 17.76 -1.01
N GLN A 114 13.85 18.15 -2.29
CA GLN A 114 12.75 18.01 -3.27
C GLN A 114 12.31 16.56 -3.50
N ALA A 115 13.24 15.60 -3.43
CA ALA A 115 12.91 14.19 -3.56
C ALA A 115 12.19 13.62 -2.34
N TRP A 116 12.48 14.14 -1.13
CA TRP A 116 11.74 13.81 0.08
C TRP A 116 10.35 14.44 0.10
N ASP A 117 10.22 15.69 -0.32
CA ASP A 117 8.92 16.38 -0.48
C ASP A 117 7.99 15.65 -1.48
N TRP A 118 8.56 14.88 -2.41
CA TRP A 118 7.77 14.05 -3.34
C TRP A 118 7.26 12.76 -2.69
N LYS A 119 7.95 12.26 -1.66
CA LYS A 119 7.61 11.00 -1.00
C LYS A 119 6.46 11.15 0.00
N GLU A 120 6.33 12.33 0.62
CA GLU A 120 5.22 12.69 1.53
C GLU A 120 3.91 12.97 0.79
#